data_AF-A0AAW6TL91-F1
#
_entry.id   AF-A0AAW6TL91-F1
#
_cell.length_a   1.000
_cell.length_b   1.000
_cell.length_c   1.000
_cell.angle_alpha   90.00
_cell.angle_beta   90.00
_cell.angle_gamma   90.00
#
_symmetry.space_group_name_H-M   'P 1'
#
loop_
_entity.id
_entity.type
_entity.pdbx_description
1 polymer ?
#
loop_
_entity_poly.entity_id
_entity_poly.type
_entity_poly.pdbx_seq_one_letter_code
_entity_poly.pdbx_strand_id
1 'polypeptide(L)'
;MNQQEQMYTLAVQWRESGLPNSKFCREQHISLHQFNYWLKKFNQIAGSKQSKPEVSFFSVAENPSNETKQSASKFSDLKMRIDLRGGITITIYFCWD
;
A
#
# COMPACT_ATOMS: atom_id res chain seq x y z
N MET A 1 -20.13 22.64 -0.99
CA MET A 1 -19.65 21.50 -1.80
C MET A 1 -19.46 20.30 -0.90
N ASN A 2 -19.86 19.11 -1.34
CA ASN A 2 -19.78 17.90 -0.54
C ASN A 2 -18.32 17.41 -0.48
N GLN A 3 -17.77 17.19 0.71
CA GLN A 3 -16.38 16.75 0.88
C GLN A 3 -16.10 15.42 0.17
N GLN A 4 -17.12 14.59 0.00
CA GLN A 4 -17.03 13.30 -0.70
C GLN A 4 -16.75 13.48 -2.19
N GLU A 5 -17.47 14.40 -2.85
CA GLU A 5 -17.31 14.68 -4.28
C GLU A 5 -15.93 15.25 -4.58
N GLN A 6 -15.43 16.14 -3.71
CA GLN A 6 -14.08 16.69 -3.83
C GLN A 6 -13.02 15.58 -3.76
N MET A 7 -13.13 14.67 -2.78
CA MET A 7 -12.16 13.59 -2.61
C MET A 7 -12.21 12.57 -3.77
N TYR A 8 -13.39 12.29 -4.33
CA TYR A 8 -13.49 11.41 -5.49
C TYR A 8 -12.94 12.05 -6.76
N THR A 9 -13.15 13.36 -6.95
CA THR A 9 -12.53 14.10 -8.06
C THR A 9 -11.01 14.01 -7.98
N LEU A 10 -10.45 14.19 -6.77
CA LEU A 10 -9.02 14.06 -6.53
C LEU A 10 -8.50 12.62 -6.76
N ALA A 11 -9.28 11.61 -6.41
CA ALA A 11 -8.91 10.22 -6.68
C ALA A 11 -8.85 9.91 -8.20
N VAL A 12 -9.74 10.51 -9.00
CA VAL A 12 -9.72 10.40 -10.47
C VAL A 12 -8.51 11.14 -11.04
N GLN A 13 -8.28 12.39 -10.63
CA GLN A 13 -7.11 13.17 -11.07
C GLN A 13 -5.79 12.48 -10.69
N TRP A 14 -5.74 11.86 -9.51
CA TRP A 14 -4.60 11.05 -9.10
C TRP A 14 -4.37 9.88 -10.05
N ARG A 15 -5.42 9.13 -10.41
CA ARG A 15 -5.34 8.03 -11.38
C ARG A 15 -4.85 8.49 -12.75
N GLU A 16 -5.31 9.64 -13.22
CA GLU A 16 -4.87 10.23 -14.49
C GLU A 16 -3.43 10.73 -14.45
N SER A 17 -2.98 11.21 -13.28
CA SER A 17 -1.62 11.73 -13.11
C SER A 17 -0.55 10.64 -13.14
N GLY A 18 -0.90 9.39 -12.77
CA GLY A 18 0.07 8.30 -12.61
C GLY A 18 1.18 8.60 -11.59
N LEU A 19 0.95 9.57 -10.69
CA LEU A 19 1.91 9.97 -9.67
C LEU A 19 1.74 9.12 -8.41
N PRO A 20 2.79 8.92 -7.60
CA PRO A 20 2.63 8.28 -6.31
C PRO A 20 1.78 9.15 -5.36
N ASN A 21 0.97 8.50 -4.51
CA ASN A 21 0.07 9.15 -3.55
C ASN A 21 0.72 10.30 -2.76
N SER A 22 1.96 10.10 -2.30
CA SER A 22 2.69 11.10 -1.50
C SER A 22 3.02 12.37 -2.28
N LYS A 23 3.37 12.24 -3.56
CA LYS A 23 3.68 13.38 -4.44
C LYS A 23 2.40 14.12 -4.83
N PHE A 24 1.35 13.39 -5.18
CA PHE A 24 0.04 13.97 -5.49
C PHE A 24 -0.56 14.70 -4.29
N CYS A 25 -0.53 14.10 -3.10
CA CYS A 25 -1.02 14.73 -1.87
C CYS A 25 -0.24 16.00 -1.53
N ARG A 26 1.07 16.04 -1.82
CA ARG A 26 1.90 17.22 -1.61
C ARG A 26 1.57 18.35 -2.59
N GLU A 27 1.31 18.03 -3.85
CA GLU A 27 0.92 19.00 -4.89
C GLU A 27 -0.49 19.57 -4.66
N GLN A 28 -1.42 18.72 -4.19
CA GLN A 28 -2.81 19.10 -3.92
C GLN A 28 -3.05 19.62 -2.49
N HIS A 29 -2.00 19.70 -1.67
CA HIS A 29 -2.05 20.12 -0.26
C HIS A 29 -3.05 19.31 0.60
N ILE A 30 -3.08 18.00 0.41
CA ILE A 30 -3.97 17.07 1.11
C ILE A 30 -3.17 16.20 2.07
N SER A 31 -3.75 15.90 3.23
CA SER A 31 -3.18 14.89 4.13
C SER A 31 -3.22 13.51 3.48
N LEU A 32 -2.05 12.86 3.43
CA LEU A 32 -1.92 11.49 2.92
C LEU A 32 -2.86 10.51 3.64
N HIS A 33 -3.03 10.67 4.96
CA HIS A 33 -3.91 9.81 5.75
C HIS A 33 -5.37 9.96 5.30
N GLN A 34 -5.82 11.20 5.11
CA GLN A 34 -7.17 11.50 4.63
C GLN A 34 -7.37 10.96 3.21
N PHE A 35 -6.41 11.20 2.32
CA PHE A 35 -6.48 10.71 0.95
C PHE A 35 -6.55 9.19 0.87
N ASN A 36 -5.71 8.47 1.62
CA ASN A 36 -5.72 7.01 1.69
C ASN A 36 -7.06 6.46 2.20
N TYR A 37 -7.66 7.11 3.20
CA TYR A 37 -9.00 6.73 3.69
C TYR A 37 -10.04 6.79 2.57
N TRP A 38 -10.07 7.89 1.81
CA TRP A 38 -11.00 8.05 0.70
C TRP A 38 -10.69 7.12 -0.48
N LEU A 39 -9.42 6.86 -0.76
CA LEU A 39 -9.01 5.90 -1.78
C LEU A 39 -9.51 4.49 -1.46
N LYS A 40 -9.38 4.07 -0.19
CA LYS A 40 -9.90 2.78 0.29
C LYS A 40 -11.42 2.71 0.13
N LYS A 41 -12.14 3.80 0.42
CA LYS A 41 -13.60 3.87 0.26
C LYS A 41 -14.01 3.83 -1.21
N PHE A 42 -13.31 4.58 -2.06
CA PHE A 42 -13.50 4.60 -3.51
C PHE A 42 -13.30 3.20 -4.12
N ASN A 43 -12.23 2.50 -3.73
CA ASN A 43 -11.95 1.14 -4.20
C ASN A 43 -12.98 0.11 -3.68
N GLN A 44 -13.56 0.30 -2.49
CA GLN A 44 -14.64 -0.57 -2.00
C GLN A 44 -15.94 -0.40 -2.81
N ILE A 45 -16.25 0.83 -3.22
CA ILE A 45 -17.43 1.14 -4.03
C ILE A 45 -17.23 0.64 -5.46
N ALA A 46 -16.05 0.88 -6.04
CA ALA A 46 -15.69 0.41 -7.37
C ALA A 46 -15.44 -1.11 -7.44
N GLY A 47 -15.10 -1.72 -6.29
CA GLY A 47 -14.56 -3.08 -6.18
C GLY A 47 -15.45 -4.06 -5.43
N SER A 48 -16.78 -3.97 -5.54
CA SER A 48 -17.72 -5.02 -5.09
C SER A 48 -17.53 -6.40 -5.79
N LYS A 49 -16.38 -6.64 -6.44
CA LYS A 49 -15.96 -7.92 -7.02
C LYS A 49 -14.53 -8.35 -6.66
N GLN A 50 -13.94 -7.89 -5.55
CA GLN A 50 -12.82 -8.61 -4.96
C GLN A 50 -13.20 -9.14 -3.59
N SER A 51 -13.55 -10.42 -3.60
CA SER A 51 -13.73 -11.29 -2.45
C SER A 51 -12.67 -10.99 -1.39
N LYS A 52 -13.13 -10.40 -0.30
CA LYS A 52 -12.56 -10.51 1.04
C LYS A 52 -11.89 -11.89 1.17
N PRO A 53 -10.57 -12.00 1.44
CA PRO A 53 -10.12 -13.24 2.04
C PRO A 53 -10.87 -13.33 3.37
N GLU A 54 -11.77 -14.29 3.44
CA GLU A 54 -12.45 -14.72 4.65
C GLU A 54 -11.37 -15.27 5.60
N VAL A 55 -10.58 -14.39 6.19
CA VAL A 55 -9.75 -14.77 7.34
C VAL A 55 -10.67 -14.84 8.53
N SER A 56 -11.25 -16.03 8.65
CA SER A 56 -11.89 -16.55 9.87
C SER A 56 -10.93 -16.41 11.05
N PHE A 57 -11.48 -16.06 12.21
CA PHE A 57 -10.77 -15.94 13.48
C PHE A 57 -9.90 -17.19 13.73
N PHE A 58 -8.61 -16.96 13.98
CA PHE A 58 -7.53 -17.89 14.33
C PHE A 58 -7.91 -19.37 14.53
N SER A 59 -7.48 -20.24 13.60
CA SER A 59 -7.26 -21.66 13.93
C SER A 59 -5.84 -21.82 14.45
N VAL A 60 -5.71 -22.12 15.74
CA VAL A 60 -4.43 -22.43 16.39
C VAL A 60 -3.98 -23.79 15.89
N ALA A 61 -2.99 -23.81 14.99
CA ALA A 61 -2.20 -25.00 14.72
C ALA A 61 -0.89 -24.86 15.50
N GLU A 62 -0.67 -25.79 16.41
CA GLU A 62 0.50 -25.90 17.27
C GLU A 62 1.78 -26.06 16.42
N ASN A 63 2.81 -25.29 16.75
CA ASN A 63 4.13 -25.22 16.10
C ASN A 63 5.09 -26.20 16.80
N PRO A 64 6.16 -26.72 16.14
CA PRO A 64 7.36 -25.87 16.02
C PRO A 64 8.20 -26.07 14.74
N SER A 65 8.84 -24.96 14.31
CA SER A 65 10.13 -24.81 13.59
C SER A 65 10.39 -25.73 12.38
N ASN A 66 10.79 -25.30 11.18
CA ASN A 66 11.56 -24.12 10.75
C ASN A 66 11.55 -24.06 9.20
N GLU A 67 11.48 -22.84 8.67
CA GLU A 67 11.80 -22.39 7.29
C GLU A 67 10.79 -22.67 6.15
N THR A 68 9.63 -21.99 6.30
CA THR A 68 9.17 -20.92 5.40
C THR A 68 9.32 -21.11 3.88
N LYS A 69 8.31 -21.76 3.28
CA LYS A 69 7.92 -21.53 1.88
C LYS A 69 7.13 -20.21 1.79
N GLN A 70 7.81 -19.11 1.43
CA GLN A 70 7.16 -17.84 1.10
C GLN A 70 6.43 -17.94 -0.25
N SER A 71 5.16 -18.32 -0.21
CA SER A 71 4.21 -18.11 -1.30
C SER A 71 3.17 -17.08 -0.85
N ALA A 72 3.57 -15.83 -0.92
CA ALA A 72 2.70 -14.69 -1.09
C ALA A 72 3.60 -13.58 -1.62
N SER A 73 3.54 -13.29 -2.91
CA SER A 73 4.23 -12.17 -3.56
C SER A 73 3.62 -10.86 -3.04
N LYS A 74 3.95 -10.53 -1.79
CA LYS A 74 3.75 -9.21 -1.22
C LYS A 74 4.83 -8.34 -1.85
N PHE A 75 4.42 -7.16 -2.26
CA PHE A 75 5.22 -6.07 -2.82
C PHE A 75 6.28 -5.52 -1.84
N SER A 76 6.77 -6.33 -0.90
CA SER A 76 7.70 -5.98 0.17
C SER A 76 9.17 -6.32 -0.13
N ASP A 77 9.45 -6.96 -1.28
CA ASP A 77 10.80 -7.44 -1.61
C ASP A 77 11.64 -6.52 -2.50
N LEU A 78 11.12 -5.40 -2.97
CA LEU A 78 11.91 -4.44 -3.75
C LEU A 78 12.69 -3.48 -2.84
N LYS A 79 13.60 -4.03 -2.03
CA LYS A 79 14.62 -3.24 -1.35
C LYS A 79 16.00 -3.82 -1.64
N MET A 80 16.92 -2.98 -2.08
CA MET A 80 18.32 -3.35 -2.22
C MET A 80 19.07 -2.97 -0.96
N ARG A 81 19.90 -3.89 -0.45
CA ARG A 81 20.78 -3.64 0.69
C ARG A 81 22.22 -3.71 0.23
N ILE A 82 23.02 -2.73 0.62
CA ILE A 82 24.44 -2.63 0.30
C ILE A 82 25.19 -2.48 1.62
N ASP A 83 26.08 -3.43 1.89
CA ASP A 83 26.94 -3.42 3.07
C ASP A 83 28.32 -2.85 2.72
N LEU A 84 28.78 -1.90 3.55
CA LEU A 84 30.06 -1.21 3.41
C LEU A 84 31.00 -1.64 4.55
N ARG A 85 32.33 -1.55 4.29
CA ARG A 85 33.35 -1.80 5.34
C ARG A 85 33.14 -0.83 6.50
N GLY A 86 33.06 -1.37 7.72
CA GLY A 86 32.77 -0.60 8.93
C GLY A 86 31.38 -0.84 9.53
N GLY A 87 30.61 -1.80 9.00
CA GLY A 87 29.32 -2.20 9.58
C GLY A 87 28.17 -1.25 9.26
N ILE A 88 28.31 -0.45 8.20
CA ILE A 88 27.25 0.44 7.72
C ILE A 88 26.47 -0.27 6.62
N THR A 89 25.14 -0.30 6.77
CA THR A 89 24.23 -0.88 5.78
C THR A 89 23.34 0.20 5.19
N ILE A 90 23.39 0.37 3.86
CA ILE A 90 22.47 1.24 3.12
C ILE A 90 21.32 0.38 2.61
N THR A 91 20.08 0.81 2.86
CA THR A 91 18.88 0.16 2.32
C THR A 91 18.12 1.12 1.40
N ILE A 92 18.00 0.74 0.14
CA ILE A 92 17.31 1.52 -0.90
C ILE A 92 15.98 0.82 -1.18
N TYR A 93 14.88 1.51 -0.94
CA TYR A 93 13.53 1.01 -1.20
C TYR A 93 13.09 1.45 -2.59
N PHE A 94 12.79 0.50 -3.47
CA PHE A 94 12.28 0.75 -4.80
C PHE A 94 10.79 0.43 -4.83
N CYS A 95 9.94 1.45 -4.72
CA CYS A 95 8.55 1.33 -5.17
C CYS A 95 8.56 1.57 -6.69
N TRP A 96 8.30 0.53 -7.47
CA TRP A 96 7.83 0.67 -8.85
C TRP A 96 6.30 0.65 -8.85
N ASP A 97 5.70 1.42 -9.76
CA ASP A 97 4.24 1.54 -9.95
C ASP A 97 3.64 0.25 -10.54
#